data_AF-A0A2S5A1Z7-F1
#
_entry.id   AF-A0A2S5A1Z7-F1
#
_cell.length_a   1.000
_cell.length_b   1.000
_cell.length_c   1.000
_cell.angle_alpha   90.00
_cell.angle_beta   90.00
_cell.angle_gamma   90.00
#
_symmetry.space_group_name_H-M   'P 1'
#
loop_
_entity.id
_entity.type
_entity.pdbx_description
1 polymer ?
#
loop_
_entity_poly.entity_id
_entity_poly.type
_entity_poly.pdbx_seq_one_letter_code
_entity_poly.pdbx_strand_id
1 'polypeptide(L)'
;MFCYGQVTSFPLEGEFHNYATFSVGSCSVSNMTVKYKLNTVANEPSVLLNFKWEAYETADDNCLSREQFEMFIEVGIDGKSVYIPATGILGTTPRGNNDWGYNPFVVPPDWDKLFLISLRGVKVGNSAGRVYVSNDMARTYWSSGNMKVNSVILLDKLGNKKAIQ
;
A
#
# COMPACT_ATOMS: atom_id res chain seq x y z
N MET A 1 13.96 -5.89 -33.96
CA MET A 1 12.61 -6.19 -33.41
C MET A 1 12.86 -6.87 -32.08
N PHE A 2 12.74 -6.21 -30.92
CA PHE A 2 11.54 -5.60 -30.37
C PHE A 2 11.84 -4.21 -29.76
N CYS A 3 11.03 -3.20 -30.12
CA CYS A 3 10.84 -1.99 -29.32
C CYS A 3 9.56 -2.18 -28.51
N TYR A 4 9.64 -2.15 -27.19
CA TYR A 4 8.53 -1.73 -26.32
C TYR A 4 9.12 -1.07 -25.08
N GLY A 5 9.58 0.17 -25.25
CA GLY A 5 9.75 1.12 -24.16
C GLY A 5 8.58 2.08 -24.18
N GLN A 6 7.42 1.66 -23.68
CA GLN A 6 6.41 2.63 -23.27
C GLN A 6 6.63 2.93 -21.78
N VAL A 7 7.40 4.00 -21.59
CA VAL A 7 7.59 4.68 -20.31
C VAL A 7 6.23 5.23 -19.89
N THR A 8 5.75 4.86 -18.70
CA THR A 8 4.62 5.54 -18.07
C THR A 8 5.01 7.00 -17.87
N SER A 9 4.24 7.91 -18.48
CA SER A 9 4.39 9.35 -18.35
C SER A 9 4.16 9.78 -16.89
N PHE A 10 5.26 10.14 -16.22
CA PHE A 10 5.35 10.69 -14.87
C PHE A 10 4.98 9.72 -13.71
N PRO A 11 5.72 9.77 -12.59
CA PRO A 11 5.35 9.03 -11.39
C PRO A 11 4.01 9.52 -10.84
N LEU A 12 3.15 8.59 -10.41
CA LEU A 12 1.94 8.92 -9.66
C LEU A 12 2.28 8.96 -8.18
N GLU A 13 2.32 10.16 -7.60
CA GLU A 13 2.69 10.40 -6.21
C GLU A 13 1.67 11.29 -5.51
N GLY A 14 1.57 11.13 -4.20
CA GLY A 14 0.64 11.90 -3.38
C GLY A 14 0.70 11.52 -1.91
N GLU A 15 -0.19 12.13 -1.13
CA GLU A 15 -0.35 11.85 0.28
C GLU A 15 -1.81 11.83 0.70
N PHE A 16 -2.12 11.03 1.72
CA PHE A 16 -3.41 10.98 2.38
C PHE A 16 -3.24 11.25 3.87
N HIS A 17 -4.27 11.86 4.47
CA HIS A 17 -4.27 12.23 5.86
C HIS A 17 -5.55 11.75 6.54
N ASN A 18 -5.41 11.18 7.72
CA ASN A 18 -6.53 10.96 8.61
C ASN A 18 -6.26 11.67 9.93
N TYR A 19 -7.07 12.70 10.20
CA TYR A 19 -6.98 13.52 11.42
C TYR A 19 -8.01 13.12 12.49
N ALA A 20 -8.80 12.07 12.24
CA ALA A 20 -9.77 11.55 13.18
C ALA A 20 -9.22 10.30 13.85
N THR A 21 -9.51 10.12 15.15
CA THR A 21 -9.12 8.92 15.87
C THR A 21 -9.72 7.66 15.23
N PHE A 22 -8.91 6.61 15.08
CA PHE A 22 -9.35 5.31 14.61
C PHE A 22 -8.54 4.18 15.25
N SER A 23 -8.97 2.95 15.03
CA SER A 23 -8.25 1.77 15.50
C SER A 23 -7.83 0.87 14.34
N VAL A 24 -6.67 0.24 14.51
CA VAL A 24 -6.18 -0.86 13.67
C VAL A 24 -5.89 -2.03 14.61
N GLY A 25 -6.73 -3.07 14.56
CA GLY A 25 -6.75 -4.08 15.62
C GLY A 25 -6.98 -3.42 16.98
N SER A 26 -6.09 -3.69 17.94
CA SER A 26 -6.11 -3.08 19.28
C SER A 26 -5.41 -1.73 19.38
N CYS A 27 -4.80 -1.23 18.30
CA CYS A 27 -3.99 -0.02 18.35
C CYS A 27 -4.82 1.21 17.99
N SER A 28 -4.93 2.16 18.94
CA SER A 28 -5.64 3.42 18.74
C SER A 28 -4.70 4.51 18.23
N VAL A 29 -5.07 5.09 17.10
CA VAL A 29 -4.30 6.08 16.34
C VAL A 29 -5.08 7.38 16.36
N SER A 30 -4.43 8.48 16.76
CA SER A 30 -5.04 9.82 16.78
C SER A 30 -4.95 10.51 15.41
N ASN A 31 -3.82 10.36 14.72
CA ASN A 31 -3.65 10.79 13.34
C ASN A 31 -2.68 9.89 12.57
N MET A 32 -2.81 9.92 11.24
CA MET A 32 -1.89 9.23 10.34
C MET A 32 -1.74 10.01 9.03
N THR A 33 -0.51 10.12 8.54
CA THR A 33 -0.21 10.62 7.20
C THR A 33 0.52 9.54 6.43
N VAL A 34 0.08 9.28 5.20
CA VAL A 34 0.70 8.29 4.31
C VAL A 34 1.09 8.96 3.01
N LYS A 35 2.32 8.75 2.57
CA LYS A 35 2.85 9.13 1.26
C LYS A 35 2.99 7.90 0.39
N TYR A 36 2.66 8.05 -0.89
CA TYR A 36 2.83 7.00 -1.88
C TYR A 36 3.51 7.53 -3.13
N LYS A 37 4.18 6.62 -3.84
CA LYS A 37 4.71 6.87 -5.19
C LYS A 37 4.69 5.57 -6.00
N LEU A 38 4.08 5.64 -7.18
CA LEU A 38 4.01 4.56 -8.16
C LEU A 38 4.74 5.02 -9.43
N ASN A 39 5.74 4.26 -9.87
CA ASN A 39 6.54 4.59 -11.05
C ASN A 39 7.05 3.33 -11.76
N THR A 40 7.63 3.47 -12.94
CA THR A 40 8.38 2.43 -13.63
C THR A 40 9.87 2.76 -13.57
N VAL A 41 10.70 1.83 -13.07
CA VAL A 41 12.17 1.94 -13.06
C VAL A 41 12.74 0.74 -13.80
N ALA A 42 13.50 0.99 -14.87
CA ALA A 42 14.10 -0.06 -15.71
C ALA A 42 13.09 -1.13 -16.20
N ASN A 43 11.88 -0.69 -16.61
CA ASN A 43 10.74 -1.55 -17.02
C ASN A 43 10.15 -2.43 -15.91
N GLU A 44 10.55 -2.24 -14.66
CA GLU A 44 9.97 -2.87 -13.49
C GLU A 44 9.09 -1.87 -12.72
N PRO A 45 7.99 -2.35 -12.11
CA PRO A 45 7.11 -1.48 -11.35
C PRO A 45 7.85 -1.11 -10.07
N SER A 46 7.73 0.15 -9.67
CA SER A 46 8.31 0.70 -8.46
C SER A 46 7.16 1.24 -7.64
N VAL A 47 6.88 0.58 -6.52
CA VAL A 47 5.90 1.00 -5.53
C VAL A 47 6.67 1.51 -4.33
N LEU A 48 6.24 2.63 -3.77
CA LEU A 48 6.83 3.27 -2.59
C LEU A 48 5.68 3.68 -1.68
N LEU A 49 5.80 3.35 -0.41
CA LEU A 49 4.87 3.79 0.62
C LEU A 49 5.64 4.13 1.88
N ASN A 50 5.37 5.30 2.43
CA ASN A 50 5.91 5.73 3.72
C ASN A 50 4.79 6.36 4.54
N PHE A 51 4.86 6.25 5.85
CA PHE A 51 3.84 6.81 6.72
C PHE A 51 4.45 7.30 8.03
N LYS A 52 3.68 8.14 8.71
CA LYS A 52 3.86 8.55 10.09
C LYS A 52 2.51 8.51 10.77
N TRP A 53 2.49 8.31 12.08
CA TRP A 53 1.27 8.24 12.85
C TRP A 53 1.52 8.65 14.30
N GLU A 54 0.44 9.00 14.98
CA GLU A 54 0.46 9.38 16.39
C GLU A 54 -0.47 8.47 17.18
N ALA A 55 0.01 7.99 18.32
CA ALA A 55 -0.78 7.19 19.24
C ALA A 55 -1.87 8.07 19.89
N TYR A 56 -3.05 7.50 20.12
CA TYR A 56 -4.05 8.14 20.96
C TYR A 56 -3.59 8.08 22.43
N GLU A 57 -3.93 9.07 23.26
CA GLU A 57 -3.33 9.40 24.58
C GLU A 57 -3.01 8.22 25.54
N THR A 58 -3.72 7.10 25.44
CA THR A 58 -3.56 5.92 26.31
C THR A 58 -2.99 4.69 25.60
N ALA A 59 -2.70 4.79 24.31
CA ALA A 59 -2.18 3.70 23.48
C ALA A 59 -0.65 3.64 23.55
N ASP A 60 -0.11 2.42 23.50
CA ASP A 60 1.33 2.18 23.35
C ASP A 60 1.80 2.70 21.97
N ASP A 61 2.84 3.52 21.94
CA ASP A 61 3.40 4.05 20.69
C ASP A 61 4.04 2.99 19.77
N ASN A 62 4.14 1.74 20.21
CA ASN A 62 4.57 0.59 19.40
C ASN A 62 3.43 -0.38 19.05
N CYS A 63 2.17 -0.05 19.33
CA CYS A 63 1.06 -0.99 19.10
C CYS A 63 0.79 -1.28 17.61
N LEU A 64 1.18 -0.38 16.69
CA LEU A 64 1.24 -0.67 15.26
C LEU A 64 2.57 -1.35 14.95
N SER A 65 2.55 -2.66 14.69
CA SER A 65 3.72 -3.39 14.18
C SER A 65 3.36 -4.16 12.91
N ARG A 66 4.37 -4.51 12.10
CA ARG A 66 4.18 -5.29 10.86
C ARG A 66 3.53 -6.65 11.07
N GLU A 67 3.53 -7.16 12.29
CA GLU A 67 2.79 -8.37 12.62
C GLU A 67 1.30 -8.10 12.77
N GLN A 68 0.92 -6.88 13.18
CA GLN A 68 -0.47 -6.50 13.51
C GLN A 68 -1.26 -6.01 12.30
N PHE A 69 -0.58 -5.51 11.27
CA PHE A 69 -1.24 -4.99 10.08
C PHE A 69 -0.42 -5.19 8.80
N GLU A 70 -1.11 -5.14 7.67
CA GLU A 70 -0.53 -4.97 6.34
C GLU A 70 -1.11 -3.72 5.69
N MET A 71 -0.33 -3.06 4.81
CA MET A 71 -0.83 -1.93 4.03
C MET A 71 -0.94 -2.29 2.55
N PHE A 72 -1.96 -1.72 1.92
CA PHE A 72 -2.22 -1.83 0.49
C PHE A 72 -2.55 -0.45 -0.07
N ILE A 73 -2.16 -0.20 -1.32
CA ILE A 73 -2.62 0.97 -2.06
C ILE A 73 -3.84 0.53 -2.87
N GLU A 74 -4.99 1.15 -2.63
CA GLU A 74 -6.17 0.93 -3.46
C GLU A 74 -6.09 1.82 -4.70
N VAL A 75 -6.21 1.19 -5.87
CA VAL A 75 -6.16 1.85 -7.17
C VAL A 75 -7.45 1.54 -7.93
N GLY A 76 -8.08 2.58 -8.47
CA GLY A 76 -9.17 2.47 -9.43
C GLY A 76 -8.63 2.34 -10.86
N ILE A 77 -9.10 1.31 -11.58
CA ILE A 77 -8.76 1.05 -12.99
C ILE A 77 -10.05 0.60 -13.68
N ASP A 78 -10.47 1.31 -14.74
CA ASP A 78 -11.68 1.02 -15.52
C ASP A 78 -12.94 0.78 -14.66
N GLY A 79 -13.09 1.57 -13.59
CA GLY A 79 -14.23 1.48 -12.66
C GLY A 79 -14.15 0.33 -11.65
N LYS A 80 -13.04 -0.41 -11.58
CA LYS A 80 -12.79 -1.47 -10.59
C LYS A 80 -11.71 -1.04 -9.59
N SER A 81 -11.87 -1.40 -8.32
CA SER A 81 -10.81 -1.29 -7.31
C SER A 81 -9.92 -2.53 -7.33
N VAL A 82 -8.62 -2.31 -7.46
CA VAL A 82 -7.55 -3.30 -7.25
C VAL A 82 -6.59 -2.81 -6.18
N TYR A 83 -5.81 -3.72 -5.60
CA TYR A 83 -4.98 -3.43 -4.42
C TYR A 83 -3.53 -3.82 -4.68
N ILE A 84 -2.62 -2.87 -4.51
CA ILE A 84 -1.17 -3.12 -4.58
C ILE A 84 -0.66 -3.42 -3.18
N PRO A 85 -0.09 -4.61 -2.90
CA PRO A 85 0.57 -4.88 -1.63
C PRO A 85 1.73 -3.93 -1.41
N ALA A 86 1.81 -3.33 -0.22
CA ALA A 86 3.00 -2.64 0.23
C ALA A 86 3.93 -3.58 1.04
N THR A 87 3.63 -4.87 1.12
CA THR A 87 4.44 -5.87 1.85
C THR A 87 5.82 -5.99 1.21
N GLY A 88 6.89 -5.70 1.96
CA GLY A 88 8.29 -5.69 1.47
C GLY A 88 8.79 -4.30 1.03
N ILE A 89 7.89 -3.34 0.89
CA ILE A 89 8.13 -1.95 0.45
C ILE A 89 7.85 -0.97 1.58
N LEU A 90 6.98 -1.34 2.52
CA LEU A 90 6.87 -0.70 3.81
C LEU A 90 8.24 -0.75 4.49
N GLY A 91 8.85 0.41 4.68
CA GLY A 91 10.02 0.59 5.53
C GLY A 91 9.79 0.14 6.97
N THR A 92 10.72 0.46 7.88
CA THR A 92 10.50 0.28 9.32
C THR A 92 9.19 0.96 9.72
N THR A 93 8.31 0.24 10.41
CA THR A 93 7.13 0.86 11.01
C THR A 93 7.60 1.89 12.06
N PRO A 94 7.27 3.19 11.91
CA PRO A 94 7.64 4.18 12.90
C PRO A 94 6.85 3.99 14.18
N ARG A 95 7.33 4.62 15.26
CA ARG A 95 6.57 4.74 16.51
C ARG A 95 5.42 5.74 16.32
N GLY A 96 4.43 5.64 17.18
CA GLY A 96 3.27 6.54 17.26
C GLY A 96 3.60 7.91 17.83
N ASN A 97 4.77 8.45 17.52
CA ASN A 97 5.27 9.74 17.98
C ASN A 97 5.25 10.81 16.87
N ASN A 98 4.52 10.54 15.77
CA ASN A 98 4.39 11.41 14.60
C ASN A 98 5.70 11.58 13.79
N ASP A 99 6.65 10.66 13.93
CA ASP A 99 7.85 10.60 13.08
C ASP A 99 7.65 9.69 11.85
N TRP A 100 8.39 9.99 10.78
CA TRP A 100 8.38 9.18 9.57
C TRP A 100 9.13 7.85 9.78
N GLY A 101 8.56 6.78 9.23
CA GLY A 101 9.29 5.53 9.07
C GLY A 101 10.47 5.69 8.11
N TYR A 102 11.49 4.87 8.30
CA TYR A 102 12.58 4.75 7.35
C TYR A 102 12.25 3.71 6.28
N ASN A 103 12.27 4.09 5.01
CA ASN A 103 12.05 3.19 3.89
C ASN A 103 13.36 2.98 3.09
N PRO A 104 14.19 1.99 3.45
CA PRO A 104 15.52 1.82 2.86
C PRO A 104 15.53 1.29 1.43
N PHE A 105 14.51 0.56 0.99
CA PHE A 105 14.60 -0.22 -0.24
C PHE A 105 13.29 -0.23 -1.02
N VAL A 106 13.39 0.17 -2.28
CA VAL A 106 12.40 -0.11 -3.32
C VAL A 106 12.80 -1.43 -3.97
N VAL A 107 12.32 -2.54 -3.43
CA VAL A 107 12.35 -3.79 -4.20
C VAL A 107 11.15 -3.74 -5.14
N PRO A 108 11.35 -3.75 -6.47
CA PRO A 108 10.24 -3.73 -7.40
C PRO A 108 9.33 -4.95 -7.15
N PRO A 109 8.02 -4.77 -6.95
CA PRO A 109 7.13 -5.91 -6.81
C PRO A 109 7.13 -6.77 -8.06
N ASP A 110 7.00 -8.08 -7.87
CA ASP A 110 6.78 -9.03 -8.95
C ASP A 110 5.45 -8.71 -9.65
N TRP A 111 5.46 -8.67 -10.98
CA TRP A 111 4.28 -8.46 -11.82
C TRP A 111 3.15 -9.46 -11.50
N ASP A 112 3.49 -10.71 -11.19
CA ASP A 112 2.51 -11.75 -10.81
C ASP A 112 1.88 -11.51 -9.42
N LYS A 113 2.43 -10.57 -8.64
CA LYS A 113 1.96 -10.22 -7.29
C LYS A 113 1.67 -8.72 -7.14
N LEU A 114 1.51 -8.01 -8.25
CA LEU A 114 1.38 -6.56 -8.24
C LEU A 114 -0.02 -6.09 -7.84
N PHE A 115 -1.07 -6.69 -8.41
CA PHE A 115 -2.46 -6.28 -8.14
C PHE A 115 -3.30 -7.44 -7.63
N LEU A 116 -3.90 -7.25 -6.45
CA LEU A 116 -4.98 -8.10 -5.96
C LEU A 116 -6.31 -7.54 -6.44
N ILE A 117 -7.21 -8.44 -6.82
CA ILE A 117 -8.60 -8.07 -7.19
C ILE A 117 -9.52 -7.92 -5.97
N SER A 118 -9.11 -8.43 -4.82
CA SER A 118 -9.89 -8.37 -3.58
C SER A 118 -9.01 -8.61 -2.36
N LEU A 119 -9.36 -7.93 -1.26
CA LEU A 119 -8.81 -8.20 0.07
C LEU A 119 -9.73 -9.10 0.92
N ARG A 120 -10.81 -9.65 0.35
CA ARG A 120 -11.74 -10.52 1.09
C ARG A 120 -11.03 -11.82 1.46
N GLY A 121 -11.02 -12.17 2.74
CA GLY A 121 -10.37 -13.38 3.25
C GLY A 121 -8.85 -13.27 3.37
N VAL A 122 -8.25 -12.13 3.02
CA VAL A 122 -6.85 -11.83 3.27
C VAL A 122 -6.67 -11.52 4.77
N LYS A 123 -5.60 -12.06 5.36
CA LYS A 123 -5.19 -11.79 6.75
C LYS A 123 -3.68 -11.57 6.79
N VAL A 124 -3.22 -10.83 7.80
CA VAL A 124 -1.79 -10.53 8.00
C VAL A 124 -0.97 -11.81 8.06
N GLY A 125 0.12 -11.85 7.29
CA GLY A 125 1.06 -12.98 7.25
C GLY A 125 0.58 -14.21 6.48
N ASN A 126 -0.63 -14.20 5.91
CA ASN A 126 -1.14 -15.31 5.10
C ASN A 126 -1.29 -14.90 3.63
N SER A 127 -0.39 -15.41 2.78
CA SER A 127 -0.46 -15.23 1.33
C SER A 127 -1.42 -16.20 0.62
N ALA A 128 -1.83 -17.31 1.25
CA ALA A 128 -2.55 -18.41 0.59
C ALA A 128 -3.98 -18.07 0.15
N GLY A 129 -4.53 -16.92 0.55
CA GLY A 129 -5.85 -16.44 0.12
C GLY A 129 -5.82 -15.27 -0.86
N ARG A 130 -4.63 -14.83 -1.29
CA ARG A 130 -4.50 -13.66 -2.16
C ARG A 130 -4.73 -14.06 -3.62
N VAL A 131 -5.71 -13.42 -4.26
CA VAL A 131 -5.99 -13.60 -5.69
C VAL A 131 -5.46 -12.40 -6.44
N TYR A 132 -4.43 -12.65 -7.25
CA TYR A 132 -3.77 -11.66 -8.08
C TYR A 132 -4.32 -11.68 -9.50
N VAL A 133 -4.23 -10.55 -10.19
CA VAL A 133 -4.38 -10.53 -11.66
C VAL A 133 -3.17 -11.23 -12.30
N SER A 134 -3.33 -11.70 -13.55
CA SER A 134 -2.20 -12.26 -14.30
C SER A 134 -1.14 -11.19 -14.63
N ASN A 135 0.11 -11.63 -14.84
CA ASN A 135 1.22 -10.78 -15.28
C ASN A 135 0.84 -9.84 -16.44
N ASP A 136 0.24 -10.38 -17.51
CA ASP A 136 -0.15 -9.62 -18.70
C ASP A 136 -1.17 -8.53 -18.37
N MET A 137 -2.13 -8.85 -17.49
CA MET A 137 -3.14 -7.89 -17.05
C MET A 137 -2.53 -6.82 -16.15
N ALA A 138 -1.62 -7.20 -15.24
CA ALA A 138 -0.89 -6.24 -14.39
C ALA A 138 -0.08 -5.25 -15.23
N ARG A 139 0.63 -5.74 -16.25
CA ARG A 139 1.37 -4.89 -17.19
C ARG A 139 0.44 -3.97 -17.96
N THR A 140 -0.68 -4.48 -18.45
CA THR A 140 -1.71 -3.70 -19.16
C THR A 140 -2.25 -2.58 -18.27
N TYR A 141 -2.61 -2.90 -17.03
CA TYR A 141 -3.07 -1.93 -16.03
C TYR A 141 -2.03 -0.84 -15.79
N TRP A 142 -0.78 -1.23 -15.56
CA TRP A 142 0.31 -0.31 -15.30
C TRP A 142 0.62 0.60 -16.49
N SER A 143 0.73 0.03 -17.69
CA SER A 143 1.07 0.77 -18.91
C SER A 143 -0.07 1.65 -19.42
N SER A 144 -1.33 1.37 -19.04
CA SER A 144 -2.48 2.16 -19.47
C SER A 144 -2.43 3.61 -18.97
N GLY A 145 -1.75 3.87 -17.84
CA GLY A 145 -1.75 5.17 -17.18
C GLY A 145 -3.09 5.60 -16.57
N ASN A 146 -4.16 4.81 -16.73
CA ASN A 146 -5.51 5.12 -16.25
C ASN A 146 -5.72 4.77 -14.77
N MET A 147 -4.63 4.68 -14.01
CA MET A 147 -4.66 4.35 -12.59
C MET A 147 -4.95 5.60 -11.77
N LYS A 148 -5.96 5.51 -10.89
CA LYS A 148 -6.22 6.51 -9.86
C LYS A 148 -5.99 5.90 -8.49
N VAL A 149 -5.09 6.45 -7.68
CA VAL A 149 -4.96 6.05 -6.29
C VAL A 149 -6.14 6.62 -5.50
N ASN A 150 -6.92 5.74 -4.88
CA ASN A 150 -8.14 6.10 -4.15
C ASN A 150 -7.89 6.19 -2.64
N SER A 151 -7.09 5.28 -2.10
CA SER A 151 -6.85 5.20 -0.67
C SER A 151 -5.61 4.36 -0.35
N VAL A 152 -5.16 4.44 0.90
CA VAL A 152 -4.30 3.43 1.49
C VAL A 152 -5.09 2.65 2.53
N ILE A 153 -5.08 1.32 2.40
CA ILE A 153 -5.80 0.41 3.28
C ILE A 153 -4.83 -0.17 4.30
N LEU A 154 -5.14 -0.04 5.59
CA LEU A 154 -4.58 -0.85 6.66
C LEU A 154 -5.51 -2.04 6.88
N LEU A 155 -4.95 -3.25 6.82
CA LEU A 155 -5.65 -4.50 7.09
C LEU A 155 -5.10 -5.09 8.38
N ASP A 156 -5.93 -5.26 9.40
CA ASP A 156 -5.50 -5.84 10.67
C ASP A 156 -5.44 -7.39 10.63
N LYS A 157 -4.91 -8.01 11.70
CA LYS A 157 -4.83 -9.48 11.86
C LYS A 157 -6.17 -10.21 11.70
N LEU A 158 -7.29 -9.55 11.97
CA LEU A 158 -8.63 -10.13 11.88
C LEU A 158 -9.23 -9.98 10.47
N GLY A 159 -8.60 -9.17 9.60
CA GLY A 159 -9.06 -8.86 8.25
C GLY A 159 -9.96 -7.62 8.20
N ASN A 160 -10.03 -6.83 9.28
CA ASN A 160 -10.74 -5.56 9.25
C ASN A 160 -9.91 -4.53 8.49
N LYS A 161 -10.60 -3.69 7.72
CA LYS A 161 -9.98 -2.69 6.85
C LYS A 161 -10.19 -1.30 7.41
N LYS A 162 -9.14 -0.49 7.38
CA LYS A 162 -9.22 0.96 7.55
C LYS A 162 -8.62 1.66 6.34
N ALA A 163 -9.42 2.48 5.67
CA ALA A 163 -8.94 3.34 4.59
C ALA A 163 -8.44 4.68 5.14
N ILE A 164 -7.33 5.16 4.58
CA ILE A 164 -6.79 6.52 4.70
C ILE A 164 -6.96 7.16 3.32
N GLN A 165 -7.67 8.29 3.26
CA GLN A 165 -8.15 8.97 2.06
C GLN A 165 -7.98 10.48 2.19
#